data_AF-R7THP4-F1
#
_entry.id   AF-R7THP4-F1
#
_cell.length_a   1.000
_cell.length_b   1.000
_cell.length_c   1.000
_cell.angle_alpha   90.00
_cell.angle_beta   90.00
_cell.angle_gamma   90.00
#
_symmetry.space_group_name_H-M   'P 1'
#
loop_
_entity.id
_entity.type
_entity.pdbx_description
1 polymer ?
#
loop_
_entity_poly.entity_id
_entity_poly.type
_entity_poly.pdbx_seq_one_letter_code
_entity_poly.pdbx_strand_id
1 'polypeptide(L)'
;LPNIASVLQDGLSRNFGQVEVSVVDCPNLTQEPFGLACEGLGGHPRLADIGGVPNLVPLAQKKKVIFDLSKVPEWTELPDAFMLGAGAGPRHVEGIN
;
A
#
# COMPACT_ATOMS: atom_id res chain seq x y z
N LEU A 1 -14.92 12.21 -3.21
CA LEU A 1 -14.95 10.85 -3.79
C LEU A 1 -15.59 10.83 -5.17
N PRO A 2 -16.82 11.34 -5.40
CA PRO A 2 -17.43 11.31 -6.74
C PRO A 2 -16.60 12.04 -7.81
N ASN A 3 -15.96 13.15 -7.43
CA ASN A 3 -15.05 13.90 -8.29
C ASN A 3 -13.82 13.07 -8.73
N ILE A 4 -13.28 12.23 -7.84
CA ILE A 4 -12.14 11.36 -8.16
C ILE A 4 -12.58 10.24 -9.11
N ALA A 5 -13.75 9.65 -8.87
CA ALA A 5 -14.33 8.62 -9.75
C ALA A 5 -14.46 9.13 -11.19
N SER A 6 -15.00 10.35 -11.38
CA SER A 6 -15.12 10.97 -12.71
C SER A 6 -13.77 11.17 -13.40
N VAL A 7 -12.78 11.71 -12.68
CA VAL A 7 -11.44 11.95 -13.26
C VAL A 7 -10.75 10.63 -13.65
N LEU A 8 -10.90 9.59 -12.83
CA LEU A 8 -10.35 8.27 -13.12
C LEU A 8 -11.06 7.61 -14.31
N GLN A 9 -12.39 7.69 -14.38
CA GLN A 9 -13.16 7.21 -15.53
C GLN A 9 -12.64 7.84 -16.82
N ASP A 10 -12.52 9.17 -16.85
CA ASP A 10 -12.08 9.90 -18.05
C ASP A 10 -10.64 9.56 -18.47
N GLY A 11 -9.74 9.41 -17.50
CA GLY A 11 -8.34 9.08 -17.75
C GLY A 11 -8.15 7.64 -18.22
N LEU A 12 -8.83 6.68 -17.58
CA LEU A 12 -8.73 5.26 -17.90
C LEU A 12 -9.39 4.93 -19.25
N SER A 13 -10.54 5.55 -19.59
CA SER A 13 -11.23 5.32 -20.87
C SER A 13 -10.38 5.63 -22.11
N ARG A 14 -9.29 6.38 -21.96
CA ARG A 14 -8.34 6.66 -23.05
C ARG A 14 -7.36 5.52 -23.31
N ASN A 15 -7.19 4.62 -22.35
CA ASN A 15 -6.16 3.59 -22.33
C ASN A 15 -6.74 2.16 -22.38
N PHE A 16 -8.03 1.99 -22.09
CA PHE A 16 -8.71 0.70 -22.02
C PHE A 16 -10.00 0.70 -22.84
N GLY A 17 -10.35 -0.44 -23.46
CA GLY A 17 -11.52 -0.55 -24.34
C GLY A 17 -12.87 -0.49 -23.61
N GLN A 18 -12.91 -0.92 -22.35
CA GLN A 18 -14.09 -0.82 -21.48
C GLN A 18 -13.64 -0.42 -20.07
N VAL A 19 -14.31 0.58 -19.50
CA VAL A 19 -14.00 1.13 -18.18
C VAL A 19 -15.29 1.48 -17.47
N GLU A 20 -15.39 1.09 -16.21
CA GLU A 20 -16.41 1.57 -15.28
C GLU A 20 -15.74 1.93 -13.96
N VAL A 21 -16.00 3.14 -13.47
CA VAL A 21 -15.50 3.65 -12.20
C VAL A 21 -16.68 4.22 -11.43
N SER A 22 -16.93 3.69 -10.23
CA SER A 22 -18.02 4.10 -9.36
C SER A 22 -17.56 4.18 -7.91
N VAL A 23 -18.26 5.00 -7.11
CA VAL A 23 -18.08 5.02 -5.66
C VAL A 23 -19.08 4.02 -5.08
N VAL A 24 -18.56 2.97 -4.44
CA VAL A 24 -19.35 1.90 -3.84
C VAL A 24 -18.92 1.67 -2.40
N ASP A 25 -19.75 0.97 -1.63
CA ASP A 25 -19.33 0.46 -0.32
C ASP A 25 -18.20 -0.55 -0.49
N CYS A 26 -17.23 -0.50 0.43
CA CYS A 26 -16.10 -1.42 0.41
C CYS A 26 -16.61 -2.84 0.67
N PRO A 27 -16.35 -3.81 -0.24
CA PRO A 27 -16.69 -5.20 0.03
C PRO A 27 -15.85 -5.75 1.19
N ASN A 28 -16.32 -6.81 1.84
CA ASN A 28 -15.55 -7.45 2.90
C ASN A 28 -14.27 -8.11 2.33
N LEU A 29 -13.13 -7.48 2.56
CA LEU A 29 -11.83 -7.91 2.04
C LEU A 29 -11.18 -9.06 2.81
N THR A 30 -11.77 -9.52 3.91
CA THR A 30 -11.34 -10.79 4.54
C THR A 30 -11.72 -12.02 3.71
N GLN A 31 -12.67 -11.85 2.78
CA GLN A 31 -13.16 -12.93 1.92
C GLN A 31 -12.29 -13.11 0.67
N GLU A 32 -12.45 -14.24 0.01
CA GLU A 32 -11.89 -14.46 -1.33
C GLU A 32 -12.36 -13.36 -2.30
N PRO A 33 -11.50 -12.91 -3.24
CA PRO A 33 -10.16 -13.40 -3.54
C PRO A 33 -9.03 -12.71 -2.75
N PHE A 34 -9.37 -11.89 -1.74
CA PHE A 34 -8.40 -10.98 -1.11
C PHE A 34 -7.75 -11.57 0.13
N GLY A 35 -8.53 -12.17 1.03
CA GLY A 35 -8.01 -12.80 2.26
C GLY A 35 -7.22 -11.85 3.16
N LEU A 36 -7.57 -10.56 3.19
CA LEU A 36 -6.87 -9.56 4.01
C LEU A 36 -7.17 -9.73 5.49
N ALA A 37 -6.30 -9.17 6.34
CA ALA A 37 -6.46 -9.20 7.79
C ALA A 37 -7.56 -8.24 8.31
N CYS A 38 -8.12 -7.38 7.45
CA CYS A 38 -9.21 -6.46 7.79
C CYS A 38 -10.35 -6.53 6.77
N GLU A 39 -11.55 -6.09 7.20
CA GLU A 39 -12.75 -6.10 6.35
C GLU A 39 -12.73 -5.04 5.25
N GLY A 40 -11.94 -3.97 5.37
CA GLY A 40 -11.93 -2.89 4.39
C GLY A 40 -10.81 -1.87 4.56
N LEU A 41 -10.72 -0.96 3.58
CA LEU A 41 -9.65 0.05 3.48
C LEU A 41 -10.09 1.48 3.89
N GLY A 42 -11.31 1.62 4.43
CA GLY A 42 -11.85 2.88 4.89
C GLY A 42 -11.23 3.38 6.20
N GLY A 43 -11.79 4.45 6.77
CA GLY A 43 -11.35 5.02 8.05
C GLY A 43 -10.41 6.22 7.89
N HIS A 44 -9.19 6.12 8.41
CA HIS A 44 -8.21 7.21 8.44
C HIS A 44 -7.00 6.90 7.54
N PRO A 45 -7.15 6.89 6.21
CA PRO A 45 -6.05 6.53 5.32
C PRO A 45 -4.85 7.47 5.49
N ARG A 46 -3.65 6.90 5.43
CA ARG A 46 -2.36 7.57 5.46
C ARG A 46 -1.45 6.95 4.41
N LEU A 47 -0.49 7.73 3.92
CA LEU A 47 0.59 7.23 3.09
C LEU A 47 1.89 7.35 3.88
N ALA A 48 2.63 6.24 3.97
CA ALA A 48 3.97 6.23 4.54
C ALA A 48 4.97 5.83 3.43
N ASP A 49 5.89 6.74 3.12
CA ASP A 49 7.02 6.48 2.23
C ASP A 49 8.29 6.39 3.08
N ILE A 50 8.85 5.19 3.19
CA ILE A 50 9.89 4.87 4.18
C ILE A 50 11.16 4.42 3.45
N GLY A 51 12.21 5.22 3.56
CA GLY A 51 13.50 4.93 2.95
C GLY A 51 13.53 5.29 1.47
N GLY A 52 13.54 4.26 0.61
CA GLY A 52 13.51 4.45 -0.85
C GLY A 52 14.71 3.86 -1.61
N VAL A 53 14.61 3.97 -2.93
CA VAL A 53 15.54 3.40 -3.94
C VAL A 53 17.02 3.75 -3.69
N PRO A 54 17.41 4.94 -3.21
CA PRO A 54 18.82 5.25 -2.91
C PRO A 54 19.48 4.34 -1.84
N ASN A 55 18.70 3.62 -1.05
CA ASN A 55 19.23 2.62 -0.11
C ASN A 55 19.58 1.28 -0.79
N LEU A 56 19.09 1.08 -2.02
CA LEU A 56 19.27 -0.14 -2.80
C LEU A 56 20.31 0.02 -3.92
N VAL A 57 20.31 1.17 -4.61
CA VAL A 57 21.15 1.42 -5.79
C VAL A 57 22.05 2.65 -5.60
N PRO A 58 23.27 2.66 -6.18
CA PRO A 58 23.86 1.60 -7.02
C PRO A 58 24.38 0.40 -6.21
N LEU A 59 24.61 0.56 -4.91
CA LEU A 59 25.04 -0.51 -4.01
C LEU A 59 24.16 -0.57 -2.76
N ALA A 60 23.58 -1.74 -2.50
CA ALA A 60 22.61 -1.92 -1.43
C ALA A 60 23.21 -1.75 -0.03
N GLN A 61 22.57 -0.94 0.81
CA GLN A 61 22.96 -0.64 2.20
C GLN A 61 22.44 -1.69 3.20
N LYS A 62 22.81 -2.97 2.99
CA LYS A 62 22.22 -4.15 3.65
C LYS A 62 22.27 -4.19 5.19
N LYS A 63 23.19 -3.46 5.82
CA LYS A 63 23.39 -3.47 7.29
C LYS A 63 22.89 -2.22 8.00
N LYS A 64 22.72 -1.13 7.26
CA LYS A 64 22.42 0.20 7.83
C LYS A 64 20.93 0.52 7.76
N VAL A 65 20.22 -0.09 6.81
CA VAL A 65 18.83 0.24 6.50
C VAL A 65 17.97 -0.98 6.74
N ILE A 66 17.44 -1.08 7.95
CA ILE A 66 16.43 -2.05 8.36
C ILE A 66 15.28 -1.24 8.98
N PHE A 67 14.07 -1.47 8.48
CA PHE A 67 12.86 -0.82 8.99
C PHE A 67 12.00 -1.86 9.70
N ASP A 68 11.56 -1.51 10.90
CA ASP A 68 10.58 -2.28 11.65
C ASP A 68 9.19 -1.71 11.38
N LEU A 69 8.36 -2.46 10.66
CA LEU A 69 7.02 -2.01 10.30
C LEU A 69 6.10 -1.86 11.52
N SER A 70 6.41 -2.48 12.66
CA SER A 70 5.64 -2.29 13.90
C SER A 70 5.72 -0.87 14.46
N LYS A 71 6.69 -0.06 13.97
CA LYS A 71 6.85 1.35 14.34
C LYS A 71 6.03 2.30 13.46
N VAL A 72 5.58 1.85 12.29
CA VAL A 72 4.81 2.67 11.36
C VAL A 72 3.47 3.17 11.94
N PRO A 73 2.71 2.38 12.71
CA PRO A 73 1.52 2.87 13.43
C PRO A 73 1.80 4.11 14.28
N GLU A 74 2.94 4.14 14.98
CA GLU A 74 3.36 5.29 15.79
C GLU A 74 3.72 6.50 14.91
N TRP A 75 4.53 6.30 13.87
CA TRP A 75 4.96 7.38 12.96
C TRP A 75 3.82 8.01 12.15
N THR A 76 2.74 7.27 11.94
CA THR A 76 1.56 7.70 11.18
C THR A 76 0.40 8.16 12.06
N GLU A 77 0.60 8.16 13.38
CA GLU A 77 -0.43 8.49 14.39
C GLU A 77 -1.69 7.62 14.22
N LEU A 78 -1.50 6.35 13.87
CA LEU A 78 -2.56 5.37 13.62
C LEU A 78 -2.21 4.03 14.31
N PRO A 79 -2.42 3.89 15.64
CA PRO A 79 -1.91 2.77 16.43
C PRO A 79 -2.44 1.38 16.00
N ASP A 80 -3.67 1.32 15.49
CA ASP A 80 -4.31 0.09 14.98
C ASP A 80 -4.28 0.03 13.45
N ALA A 81 -3.20 0.51 12.83
CA ALA A 81 -3.09 0.57 11.38
C ALA A 81 -3.10 -0.83 10.75
N PHE A 82 -4.05 -1.04 9.84
CA PHE A 82 -3.90 -2.05 8.79
C PHE A 82 -3.01 -1.48 7.68
N MET A 83 -1.91 -2.18 7.38
CA MET A 83 -0.91 -1.74 6.41
C MET A 83 -0.89 -2.66 5.19
N LEU A 84 -0.89 -2.07 4.00
CA LEU A 84 -0.69 -2.76 2.72
C LEU A 84 0.23 -1.92 1.85
N GLY A 85 0.94 -2.57 0.93
CA GLY A 85 1.83 -1.87 0.00
C GLY A 85 2.91 -2.77 -0.57
N ALA A 86 3.99 -2.16 -1.02
CA ALA A 86 5.13 -2.83 -1.61
C ALA A 86 6.42 -2.33 -0.98
N GLY A 87 7.39 -3.23 -0.82
CA GLY A 87 8.71 -2.94 -0.28
C GLY A 87 9.67 -4.09 -0.50
N ALA A 88 10.96 -3.85 -0.26
CA ALA A 88 11.94 -4.93 -0.24
C ALA A 88 11.76 -5.78 1.02
N GLY A 89 11.77 -7.11 0.86
CA GLY A 89 11.63 -8.05 1.98
C GLY A 89 12.79 -7.98 2.99
N PRO A 90 12.60 -8.51 4.21
CA PRO A 90 13.59 -8.43 5.27
C PRO A 90 14.73 -9.46 5.05
N ARG A 91 15.67 -9.14 4.14
CA ARG A 91 16.84 -10.00 3.82
C ARG A 91 17.60 -10.50 5.06
N HIS A 92 17.67 -9.67 6.11
CA HIS A 92 18.36 -10.02 7.34
C HIS A 92 17.68 -11.15 8.13
N VAL A 93 16.38 -11.38 7.89
CA VAL A 93 15.59 -12.49 8.44
C VAL A 93 15.56 -13.66 7.46
N GLU A 94 15.21 -13.40 6.19
CA GLU A 94 15.03 -14.45 5.18
C GLU A 94 16.36 -15.02 4.63
N GLY A 95 17.48 -14.32 4.82
CA GLY A 95 18.80 -14.68 4.32
C GLY A 95 19.02 -14.42 2.82
N ILE A 96 17.95 -14.19 2.07
CA ILE A 96 17.94 -13.93 0.63
C ILE A 96 17.21 -12.63 0.29
N ASN A 97 17.47 -12.11 -0.91
CA ASN A 97 16.63 -11.11 -1.55
C ASN A 97 15.67 -11.79 -2.51
#